data_AF-A0A929PJA3-F1
#
_entry.id   AF-A0A929PJA3-F1
#
_cell.length_a   1.000
_cell.length_b   1.000
_cell.length_c   1.000
_cell.angle_alpha   90.00
_cell.angle_beta   90.00
_cell.angle_gamma   90.00
#
_symmetry.space_group_name_H-M   'P 1'
#
loop_
_entity.id
_entity.type
_entity.pdbx_description
1 polymer ?
#
loop_
_entity_poly.entity_id
_entity_poly.type
_entity_poly.pdbx_seq_one_letter_code
_entity_poly.pdbx_strand_id
1 'polypeptide(L)' 'FNGYDYNLTFTKDGIIALKKIDKSTLFLVLMKPETDIDLATTQMEDISKKINGLI' A
#
# COMPACT_ATOMS: atom_id res chain seq x y z
N PHE A 1 -16.08 -1.76 -2.83
CA PHE A 1 -15.48 -0.94 -1.76
C PHE A 1 -14.87 -1.89 -0.75
N ASN A 2 -13.58 -2.20 -0.88
CA ASN A 2 -12.90 -3.14 0.00
C ASN A 2 -12.37 -2.38 1.24
N GLY A 3 -12.54 -2.96 2.43
CA GLY A 3 -12.28 -2.35 3.73
C GLY A 3 -10.80 -2.16 4.09
N TYR A 4 -9.95 -1.82 3.12
CA TYR A 4 -8.53 -1.51 3.33
C TYR A 4 -8.31 0.00 3.29
N ASP A 5 -7.43 0.53 4.13
CA ASP A 5 -7.00 1.95 4.15
C ASP A 5 -6.03 2.29 2.99
N TYR A 6 -6.19 1.58 1.87
CA TYR A 6 -5.34 1.62 0.68
C TYR A 6 -6.21 1.81 -0.56
N ASN A 7 -5.77 2.67 -1.47
CA ASN A 7 -6.30 2.70 -2.81
C ASN A 7 -5.54 1.68 -3.67
N LEU A 8 -6.21 0.57 -3.99
CA LEU A 8 -5.70 -0.47 -4.88
C LEU A 8 -6.24 -0.27 -6.30
N THR A 9 -5.34 -0.17 -7.27
CA THR A 9 -5.68 -0.18 -8.70
C THR A 9 -5.10 -1.42 -9.35
N PHE A 10 -5.97 -2.22 -9.95
CA PHE A 10 -5.59 -3.42 -10.67
C PHE A 10 -5.45 -3.11 -12.16
N THR A 11 -4.32 -3.50 -12.73
CA THR A 11 -4.03 -3.39 -14.16
C THR A 11 -3.73 -4.77 -14.73
N LYS A 12 -3.71 -4.89 -16.05
CA LYS A 12 -3.29 -6.15 -16.71
C LYS A 12 -1.84 -6.55 -16.37
N ASP A 13 -1.00 -5.58 -16.03
CA ASP A 13 0.45 -5.76 -15.85
C ASP A 13 0.86 -5.81 -14.36
N GLY A 14 -0.09 -5.60 -13.44
CA GLY A 14 0.20 -5.56 -12.01
C GLY A 14 -0.79 -4.74 -11.19
N ILE A 15 -0.41 -4.49 -9.94
CA ILE A 15 -1.24 -3.85 -8.93
C ILE A 15 -0.50 -2.61 -8.41
N ILE A 16 -1.23 -1.50 -8.31
CA ILE A 16 -0.74 -0.26 -7.72
C ILE A 16 -1.46 -0.07 -6.40
N ALA A 17 -0.69 0.07 -5.31
CA ALA A 17 -1.23 0.39 -3.99
C ALA A 17 -0.75 1.76 -3.54
N LEU A 18 -1.70 2.61 -3.14
CA LEU A 18 -1.46 3.96 -2.63
C LEU A 18 -2.02 4.09 -1.21
N LYS A 19 -1.19 4.58 -0.29
CA LYS A 19 -1.60 4.96 1.06
C LYS A 19 -1.08 6.34 1.41
N LYS A 20 -1.94 7.15 2.02
CA LYS A 20 -1.51 8.41 2.67
C LYS A 20 -0.98 8.08 4.06
N ILE A 21 0.23 8.52 4.37
CA ILE A 21 0.85 8.32 5.68
C ILE A 21 0.50 9.48 6.61
N ASP A 22 0.70 10.71 6.12
CA ASP A 22 0.36 11.95 6.82
C ASP A 22 -0.07 13.04 5.82
N LYS A 23 -0.15 14.31 6.24
CA LYS A 23 -0.59 15.42 5.40
C LYS A 23 0.28 15.65 4.15
N SER A 24 1.57 15.34 4.24
CA SER A 24 2.60 15.58 3.21
C SER A 24 3.21 14.31 2.63
N THR A 25 2.99 13.15 3.25
CA THR A 25 3.65 11.89 2.86
C THR A 25 2.68 10.91 2.22
N LEU A 26 3.04 10.42 1.03
CA LEU A 26 2.35 9.38 0.28
C LEU A 26 3.27 8.17 0.10
N PHE A 27 2.71 6.98 0.28
CA PHE A 27 3.37 5.71 0.07
C PHE A 27 2.77 4.98 -1.13
N LEU A 28 3.62 4.63 -2.09
CA LEU A 28 3.27 3.99 -3.35
C LEU A 28 4.00 2.65 -3.45
N VAL A 29 3.28 1.59 -3.78
CA VAL A 29 3.84 0.26 -4.03
C VAL A 29 3.34 -0.27 -5.36
N LEU A 30 4.26 -0.77 -6.18
CA LEU A 30 3.98 -1.46 -7.44
C LEU A 30 4.24 -2.95 -7.23
N MET A 31 3.24 -3.77 -7.52
CA MET A 31 3.25 -5.21 -7.30
C MET A 31 2.96 -5.95 -8.59
N LYS A 32 3.52 -7.15 -8.71
CA LYS A 32 3.18 -8.07 -9.80
C LYS A 32 1.74 -8.59 -9.64
N PRO A 33 1.06 -9.00 -10.72
CA PRO A 33 -0.33 -9.46 -10.64
C PRO A 33 -0.51 -10.73 -9.79
N GLU A 34 0.51 -11.58 -9.68
CA GLU A 34 0.52 -12.78 -8.83
C GLU A 34 0.79 -12.52 -7.34
N THR A 35 0.90 -11.25 -6.94
CA THR A 35 1.23 -10.89 -5.55
C THR A 35 0.04 -11.18 -4.63
N ASP A 36 0.32 -11.84 -3.50
CA ASP A 36 -0.64 -11.99 -2.41
C ASP A 36 -0.91 -10.62 -1.76
N ILE A 37 -2.12 -10.12 -1.96
CA ILE A 37 -2.54 -8.78 -1.56
C ILE A 37 -2.66 -8.66 -0.04
N ASP A 38 -3.08 -9.73 0.65
CA ASP A 38 -3.26 -9.70 2.11
C ASP A 38 -1.89 -9.65 2.80
N LEU A 39 -0.94 -10.43 2.29
CA LEU A 39 0.44 -10.37 2.77
C LEU A 39 1.07 -9.00 2.47
N ALA A 40 0.90 -8.49 1.24
CA ALA A 40 1.46 -7.21 0.84
C ALA A 40 0.90 -6.05 1.67
N THR A 41 -0.42 -5.99 1.86
CA THR A 41 -1.06 -4.94 2.66
C THR A 41 -0.64 -5.00 4.14
N THR A 42 -0.43 -6.20 4.70
CA THR A 42 0.12 -6.37 6.06
C THR A 42 1.53 -5.77 6.17
N GLN A 43 2.42 -6.06 5.21
CA GLN A 43 3.77 -5.48 5.21
C GLN A 43 3.73 -3.97 5.00
N MET A 44 2.83 -3.48 4.15
CA MET A 44 2.63 -2.05 3.94
C MET A 44 2.19 -1.34 5.21
N GLU A 45 1.33 -1.94 6.04
CA GLU A 45 0.94 -1.39 7.34
C GLU A 45 2.15 -1.23 8.26
N ASP A 46 2.98 -2.27 8.36
CA ASP A 46 4.16 -2.23 9.22
C ASP A 46 5.19 -1.19 8.75
N ILE A 47 5.37 -1.04 7.44
CA ILE A 47 6.22 -0.01 6.85
C ILE A 47 5.63 1.38 7.12
N SER A 48 4.32 1.56 6.94
CA SER A 48 3.64 2.84 7.16
C SER A 48 3.82 3.34 8.60
N LYS A 49 3.71 2.45 9.58
CA LYS A 49 3.92 2.76 11.00
C LYS A 49 5.37 3.14 11.28
N LYS A 50 6.34 2.46 10.66
CA LYS A 50 7.76 2.79 10.80
C LYS A 50 8.08 4.16 10.21
N ILE A 51 7.54 4.48 9.03
CA ILE A 51 7.70 5.80 8.40
C ILE A 51 7.12 6.88 9.32
N ASN A 52 5.89 6.70 9.80
CA ASN A 52 5.22 7.66 10.69
C ASN A 52 5.93 7.84 12.04
N GLY A 53 6.67 6.84 12.54
CA GLY A 53 7.47 6.94 13.77
C GLY A 53 8.86 7.56 13.58
N LEU A 54 9.32 7.76 12.33
CA LEU A 54 10.63 8.33 12.00
C LEU A 54 10.58 9.84 11.69
N ILE A 55 9.39 10.37 11.40
CA ILE A 55 9.14 11.76 10.98
C ILE A 55 8.54 12.61 12.09
#